data_AF-A0A6B3GAH0-F1
#
_entry.id   AF-A0A6B3GAH0-F1
#
_cell.length_a   1.000
_cell.length_b   1.000
_cell.length_c   1.000
_cell.angle_alpha   90.00
_cell.angle_beta   90.00
_cell.angle_gamma   90.00
#
_symmetry.space_group_name_H-M   'P 1'
#
loop_
_entity.id
_entity.type
_entity.pdbx_description
1 polymer ?
#
loop_
_entity_poly.entity_id
_entity_poly.type
_entity_poly.pdbx_seq_one_letter_code
_entity_poly.pdbx_strand_id
1 'polypeptide(L)'
;LPVRIRFDRDKTLARPVGSALGEPVEGYEIHHGVADVRGGEPFLDGCRVGAVWGTHWHGSLESDAFRRRFLVEVARAAGRRFVPAPDTSFGVLREEQL
;
A
#
# COMPACT_ATOMS: atom_id res chain seq x y z
N LEU A 1 12.74 -8.21 1.32
CA LEU A 1 13.04 -6.78 1.03
C LEU A 1 14.29 -6.37 1.79
N PRO A 2 15.11 -5.43 1.29
CA PRO A 2 16.30 -4.91 1.97
C PRO A 2 15.89 -3.97 3.11
N VAL A 3 15.23 -4.54 4.12
CA VAL A 3 14.68 -3.82 5.28
C VAL A 3 15.14 -4.50 6.55
N ARG A 4 15.52 -3.72 7.55
CA ARG A 4 15.67 -4.20 8.93
C ARG A 4 14.54 -3.62 9.77
N ILE A 5 13.87 -4.46 10.52
CA ILE A 5 12.88 -4.00 11.51
C ILE A 5 13.58 -3.88 12.86
N ARG A 6 13.50 -2.70 13.48
CA ARG A 6 13.79 -2.52 14.91
C ARG A 6 12.45 -2.42 15.64
N PHE A 7 12.37 -2.93 16.86
CA PHE A 7 11.18 -2.71 17.68
C PHE A 7 11.38 -1.48 18.55
N ASP A 8 10.39 -0.59 18.52
CA ASP A 8 10.32 0.54 19.43
C ASP A 8 9.40 0.22 20.61
N ARG A 9 9.69 0.84 21.76
CA ARG A 9 8.85 0.71 22.96
C ARG A 9 7.47 1.28 22.68
N ASP A 10 7.42 2.45 22.06
CA ASP A 10 6.19 3.14 21.75
C ASP A 10 5.56 2.55 20.49
N LYS A 11 4.24 2.43 20.51
CA LYS A 11 3.48 1.91 19.38
C LYS A 11 3.21 3.03 18.39
N THR A 12 3.56 2.83 17.13
CA THR A 12 3.08 3.69 16.05
C THR A 12 1.58 3.48 15.88
N LEU A 13 0.83 4.57 16.05
CA LEU A 13 -0.60 4.68 15.81
C LEU A 13 -0.82 5.92 14.95
N ALA A 14 -0.95 5.74 13.64
CA ALA A 14 -1.07 6.86 12.71
C ALA A 14 -2.14 6.60 11.64
N ARG A 15 -2.59 7.69 11.02
CA ARG A 15 -3.47 7.70 9.85
C ARG A 15 -2.80 8.49 8.74
N PRO A 16 -1.74 7.94 8.13
CA PRO A 16 -0.97 8.70 7.16
C PRO A 16 -1.76 8.91 5.87
N VAL A 17 -1.47 10.05 5.23
CA VAL A 17 -1.99 10.44 3.92
C VAL A 17 -0.79 10.82 3.06
N GLY A 18 -0.76 10.36 1.81
CA GLY A 18 0.33 10.61 0.89
C GLY A 18 -0.03 10.29 -0.54
N SER A 19 0.99 10.01 -1.36
CA SER A 19 0.80 9.60 -2.74
C SER A 19 1.77 8.49 -3.14
N ALA A 20 1.32 7.61 -4.02
CA ALA A 20 2.13 6.57 -4.64
C ALA A 20 1.56 6.21 -6.01
N LEU A 21 2.43 5.86 -6.96
CA LEU A 21 2.04 5.56 -8.35
C LEU A 21 1.25 6.69 -9.04
N GLY A 22 1.46 7.94 -8.58
CA GLY A 22 0.76 9.13 -9.08
C GLY A 22 -0.62 9.39 -8.48
N GLU A 23 -1.08 8.57 -7.53
CA GLU A 23 -2.41 8.67 -6.93
C GLU A 23 -2.35 8.99 -5.44
N PRO A 24 -3.37 9.66 -4.88
CA PRO A 24 -3.52 9.81 -3.44
C PRO A 24 -3.74 8.45 -2.76
N VAL A 25 -3.12 8.28 -1.60
CA VAL A 25 -3.22 7.08 -0.76
C VAL A 25 -3.47 7.51 0.67
N GLU A 26 -4.43 6.87 1.31
CA GLU A 26 -4.66 6.96 2.75
C GLU A 26 -4.50 5.59 3.37
N GLY A 27 -4.08 5.54 4.62
CA GLY A 27 -4.00 4.29 5.35
C GLY A 27 -4.00 4.50 6.85
N TYR A 28 -3.68 3.44 7.56
CA TYR A 28 -3.41 3.49 8.99
C TYR A 28 -2.24 2.58 9.35
N GLU A 29 -1.57 2.92 10.45
CA GLU A 29 -0.41 2.22 10.98
C GLU A 29 -0.68 1.81 12.43
N ILE A 30 -0.43 0.54 12.76
CA ILE A 30 -0.59 -0.01 14.11
C ILE A 30 0.52 -1.04 14.35
N HIS A 31 1.70 -0.60 14.79
CA HIS A 31 2.86 -1.50 14.94
C HIS A 31 3.91 -0.96 15.91
N HIS A 32 4.74 -1.86 16.45
CA HIS A 32 5.96 -1.52 17.19
C HIS A 32 7.22 -1.60 16.33
N GLY A 33 7.17 -2.34 15.22
CA GLY A 33 8.30 -2.47 14.31
C GLY A 33 8.49 -1.19 13.49
N VAL A 34 9.68 -0.60 13.50
CA VAL A 34 10.05 0.53 12.66
C VAL A 34 10.97 0.03 11.56
N ALA A 35 10.58 0.26 10.31
CA ALA A 35 11.39 -0.09 9.15
C ALA A 35 12.58 0.85 8.98
N ASP A 36 13.76 0.27 8.96
CA ASP A 36 14.98 0.85 8.42
C ASP A 36 15.15 0.29 6.99
N VAL A 37 14.71 1.07 6.00
CA VAL A 37 14.79 0.72 4.58
C VAL A 37 16.21 0.95 4.08
N ARG A 38 16.87 -0.11 3.62
CA ARG A 38 18.29 -0.11 3.22
C ARG A 38 18.52 -0.27 1.72
N GLY A 39 17.45 -0.23 0.92
CA GLY A 39 17.50 -0.32 -0.53
C GLY A 39 16.14 -0.61 -1.15
N GLY A 40 16.15 -0.96 -2.44
CA GLY A 40 14.93 -1.14 -3.22
C GLY A 40 14.34 0.18 -3.71
N GLU A 41 13.30 0.08 -4.54
CA GLU A 41 12.54 1.25 -5.01
C GLU A 41 11.61 1.73 -3.89
N PRO A 42 11.52 3.04 -3.61
CA PRO A 42 10.60 3.55 -2.58
C PRO A 42 9.14 3.18 -2.86
N PHE A 43 8.42 2.79 -1.82
CA PHE A 43 6.99 2.52 -1.90
C PHE A 43 6.30 2.79 -0.56
N LEU A 44 5.53 3.89 -0.50
CA LEU A 44 4.96 4.40 0.75
C LEU A 44 6.05 4.55 1.83
N ASP A 45 5.82 4.03 3.05
CA ASP A 45 6.81 4.00 4.13
C ASP A 45 7.90 2.91 3.97
N GLY A 46 7.79 2.07 2.93
CA GLY A 46 8.66 0.93 2.71
C GLY A 46 9.33 0.94 1.34
N CYS A 47 9.47 -0.26 0.76
CA CYS A 47 10.17 -0.43 -0.51
C CYS A 47 9.66 -1.61 -1.32
N ARG A 48 10.10 -1.64 -2.57
CA ARG A 48 9.86 -2.70 -3.54
C ARG A 48 11.17 -3.26 -4.08
N VAL A 49 11.22 -4.58 -4.27
CA VAL A 49 12.22 -5.27 -5.09
C VAL A 49 11.52 -6.24 -6.03
N GLY A 50 11.59 -6.00 -7.34
CA GLY A 50 10.96 -6.86 -8.35
C GLY A 50 9.44 -6.93 -8.16
N ALA A 51 8.89 -8.11 -7.89
CA ALA A 51 7.44 -8.28 -7.65
C ALA A 51 7.04 -8.19 -6.16
N VAL A 52 7.99 -7.96 -5.25
CA VAL A 52 7.73 -7.90 -3.81
C VAL A 52 7.67 -6.45 -3.37
N TRP A 53 6.58 -6.07 -2.71
CA TRP A 53 6.31 -4.72 -2.20
C TRP A 53 6.04 -4.81 -0.70
N GLY A 54 6.51 -3.85 0.07
CA GLY A 54 6.30 -3.81 1.52
C GLY A 54 6.03 -2.40 2.01
N THR A 55 5.07 -2.29 2.92
CA THR A 55 4.59 -1.06 3.56
C THR A 55 3.91 -1.44 4.88
N HIS A 56 3.91 -0.56 5.88
CA HIS A 56 3.06 -0.69 7.07
C HIS A 56 1.68 -0.05 6.90
N TRP A 57 1.40 0.61 5.77
CA TRP A 57 0.12 1.29 5.55
C TRP A 57 -0.98 0.27 5.28
N HIS A 58 -1.65 -0.13 6.35
CA HIS A 58 -2.89 -0.90 6.28
C HIS A 58 -4.00 -0.04 5.67
N GLY A 59 -4.98 -0.69 5.02
CA GLY A 59 -6.07 0.01 4.36
C GLY A 59 -5.66 0.80 3.10
N SER A 60 -4.38 0.82 2.71
CA SER A 60 -3.91 1.56 1.52
C SER A 60 -4.68 1.22 0.24
N LEU A 61 -5.11 -0.04 0.07
CA LEU A 61 -5.90 -0.48 -1.08
C LEU A 61 -7.38 -0.06 -1.00
N GLU A 62 -7.85 0.58 0.06
CA GLU A 62 -9.18 1.16 0.14
C GLU A 62 -9.26 2.48 -0.66
N SER A 63 -8.13 3.16 -0.86
CA SER A 63 -8.02 4.29 -1.77
C SER A 63 -8.23 3.84 -3.23
N ASP A 64 -9.42 4.11 -3.78
CA ASP A 64 -9.88 3.53 -5.04
C ASP A 64 -8.94 3.82 -6.23
N ALA A 65 -8.46 5.07 -6.36
CA ALA A 65 -7.57 5.46 -7.47
C ALA A 65 -6.22 4.74 -7.39
N PHE A 66 -5.60 4.76 -6.21
CA PHE A 66 -4.37 4.02 -5.95
C PHE A 66 -4.53 2.52 -6.16
N ARG A 67 -5.60 1.90 -5.66
CA ARG A 67 -5.89 0.48 -5.87
C ARG A 67 -5.94 0.14 -7.36
N ARG A 68 -6.63 0.95 -8.17
CA ARG A 68 -6.68 0.74 -9.62
C ARG A 68 -5.30 0.82 -10.25
N ARG A 69 -4.50 1.86 -9.93
CA ARG A 69 -3.13 1.99 -10.46
C ARG A 69 -2.22 0.85 -10.01
N PHE A 70 -2.29 0.45 -8.75
CA PHE A 70 -1.53 -0.68 -8.22
C PHE A 70 -1.89 -1.99 -8.93
N LEU A 71 -3.18 -2.27 -9.15
CA LEU A 71 -3.62 -3.45 -9.87
C LEU A 71 -3.18 -3.47 -11.34
N VAL A 72 -3.08 -2.31 -12.00
CA VAL A 72 -2.48 -2.19 -13.34
C VAL A 72 -1.00 -2.60 -13.31
N GLU A 73 -0.23 -2.12 -12.32
CA GLU A 73 1.18 -2.49 -12.16
C GLU A 73 1.36 -3.99 -11.85
N VAL A 74 0.51 -4.56 -10.99
CA VAL A 74 0.49 -6.00 -10.69
C VAL A 74 0.18 -6.82 -11.94
N ALA A 75 -0.85 -6.43 -12.71
CA ALA A 75 -1.23 -7.11 -13.94
C ALA A 75 -0.09 -7.08 -14.97
N ARG A 76 0.56 -5.92 -15.13
CA ARG A 76 1.73 -5.75 -16.00
C ARG A 76 2.88 -6.66 -15.56
N ALA A 77 3.23 -6.66 -14.28
CA ALA A 77 4.33 -7.47 -13.75
C ALA A 77 4.05 -8.98 -13.86
N ALA A 78 2.78 -9.38 -13.79
CA ALA A 78 2.35 -10.77 -13.92
C ALA A 78 2.10 -11.21 -15.37
N GLY A 79 2.25 -10.31 -16.36
CA GLY A 79 1.93 -10.61 -17.77
C GLY A 79 0.45 -10.93 -18.01
N ARG A 80 -0.46 -10.35 -17.21
CA ARG A 80 -1.90 -10.60 -17.28
C ARG A 80 -2.63 -9.47 -18.00
N ARG A 81 -3.60 -9.84 -18.83
CA ARG A 81 -4.59 -8.90 -19.38
C ARG A 81 -5.70 -8.71 -18.36
N PHE A 82 -5.45 -7.85 -17.38
CA PHE A 82 -6.42 -7.44 -16.38
C PHE A 82 -6.61 -5.93 -16.44
N VAL A 83 -7.87 -5.49 -16.42
CA VAL A 83 -8.25 -4.08 -16.41
C VAL A 83 -9.15 -3.86 -15.19
N PRO A 84 -8.76 -3.02 -14.22
CA PRO A 84 -9.63 -2.70 -13.09
C PRO A 84 -10.92 -2.03 -13.56
N ALA A 85 -12.03 -2.36 -12.92
CA ALA A 85 -13.29 -1.66 -13.14
C ALA A 85 -13.14 -0.17 -12.76
N PRO A 86 -13.64 0.77 -13.60
CA PRO A 86 -13.40 2.20 -13.41
C PRO A 86 -14.18 2.79 -12.22
N ASP A 87 -15.31 2.19 -11.87
CA ASP A 87 -16.35 2.71 -11.00
C ASP A 87 -16.51 1.93 -9.68
N THR A 88 -15.71 0.88 -9.45
CA THR A 88 -15.70 0.17 -8.17
C THR A 88 -15.23 1.09 -7.05
N SER A 89 -16.12 1.40 -6.11
CA SER A 89 -15.80 2.11 -4.88
C SER A 89 -15.78 1.16 -3.68
N PHE A 90 -14.66 1.12 -2.97
CA PHE A 90 -14.53 0.27 -1.79
C PHE A 90 -15.46 0.71 -0.67
N GLY A 91 -15.56 2.01 -0.40
CA GLY A 91 -16.39 2.55 0.67
C GLY A 91 -17.86 2.13 0.52
N VAL A 92 -18.42 2.32 -0.68
CA VAL A 92 -19.81 1.93 -1.00
C VAL A 92 -20.01 0.42 -0.80
N LEU A 93 -19.15 -0.41 -1.41
CA LEU A 93 -19.28 -1.87 -1.30
C LEU A 93 -19.08 -2.39 0.13
N ARG A 94 -18.30 -1.69 0.94
CA ARG A 94 -18.11 -2.03 2.35
C ARG A 94 -19.37 -1.75 3.17
N GLU A 95 -20.03 -0.62 2.91
CA GLU A 95 -21.29 -0.24 3.57
C GLU A 95 -22.43 -1.20 3.23
N GLU A 96 -22.49 -1.73 2.00
CA GLU A 96 -23.50 -2.71 1.58
C GLU A 96 -23.38 -4.08 2.30
N GLN A 97 -22.27 -4.34 2.98
CA GLN A 97 -22.02 -5.60 3.72
C GLN A 97 -22.28 -5.48 5.24
N LEU A 98 -22.67 -4.30 5.73
CA LEU A 98 -22.96 -4.03 7.14
C LEU A 98 -24.46 -4.13 7.41
#